data_AF-A0A382JQ27-F1
#
_entry.id   AF-A0A382JQ27-F1
#
_cell.length_a   1.000
_cell.length_b   1.000
_cell.length_c   1.000
_cell.angle_alpha   90.00
_cell.angle_beta   90.00
_cell.angle_gamma   90.00
#
_symmetry.space_group_name_H-M   'P 1'
#
loop_
_entity.id
_entity.type
_entity.pdbx_description
1 polymer ?
#
loop_
_entity_poly.entity_id
_entity_poly.type
_entity_poly.pdbx_seq_one_letter_code
_entity_poly.pdbx_strand_id
1 'polypeptide(L)' 'MDSVVQHLQNFIHEQVYDNFRKRGIVIGISGGIDSAVAIKLCCDAIGKENVLAIILPEKES' A
#
# COMPACT_ATOMS: atom_id res chain seq x y z
N MET A 1 16.48 -10.15 6.02
CA MET A 1 15.72 -9.38 5.01
C MET A 1 14.23 -9.53 5.26
N ASP A 2 13.75 -10.77 5.43
CA ASP A 2 12.33 -11.09 5.71
C ASP A 2 11.76 -10.39 6.96
N SER A 3 12.59 -10.18 7.99
CA SER A 3 12.17 -9.47 9.21
C SER A 3 11.72 -8.03 8.99
N VAL A 4 12.33 -7.28 8.06
CA VAL A 4 11.95 -5.88 7.80
C VAL A 4 10.63 -5.83 7.05
N VAL A 5 10.45 -6.71 6.06
CA VAL A 5 9.20 -6.83 5.29
C VAL A 5 8.05 -7.16 6.22
N GLN A 6 8.21 -8.15 7.10
CA GLN A 6 7.18 -8.52 8.07
C GLN A 6 6.86 -7.38 9.05
N HIS A 7 7.87 -6.64 9.51
CA HIS A 7 7.66 -5.49 10.39
C HIS A 7 6.83 -4.39 9.71
N LEU A 8 7.12 -4.09 8.44
CA LEU A 8 6.36 -3.11 7.66
C LEU A 8 4.93 -3.59 7.38
N GLN A 9 4.72 -4.86 7.06
CA GLN A 9 3.39 -5.42 6.85
C GLN A 9 2.54 -5.36 8.12
N ASN A 10 3.12 -5.72 9.28
CA ASN A 10 2.43 -5.63 10.56
C ASN A 10 2.06 -4.17 10.89
N PHE A 11 3.00 -3.24 10.68
CA PHE A 11 2.73 -1.82 10.84
C PHE A 11 1.56 -1.37 9.95
N ILE A 12 1.55 -1.73 8.66
CA ILE A 12 0.46 -1.38 7.75
C ILE A 12 -0.88 -1.94 8.25
N HIS A 13 -0.91 -3.21 8.67
CA HIS A 13 -2.11 -3.86 9.18
C HIS A 13 -2.66 -3.14 10.43
N GLU A 14 -1.81 -2.88 11.42
CA GLU A 14 -2.17 -2.17 12.66
C GLU A 14 -2.69 -0.75 12.38
N GLN A 15 -2.04 -0.01 11.48
CA GLN A 15 -2.52 1.31 11.09
C GLN A 15 -3.92 1.24 10.49
N VAL A 16 -4.14 0.33 9.53
CA VAL A 16 -5.42 0.25 8.80
C VAL A 16 -6.55 -0.18 9.72
N TYR A 17 -6.40 -1.29 10.44
CA TYR A 17 -7.51 -1.92 11.16
C TYR A 17 -7.65 -1.44 12.61
N ASP A 18 -6.55 -1.22 13.32
CA ASP A 18 -6.60 -0.93 14.76
C ASP A 18 -6.67 0.58 15.02
N ASN A 19 -5.78 1.35 14.38
CA ASN A 19 -5.65 2.78 14.63
C ASN A 19 -6.68 3.59 13.85
N PHE A 20 -6.74 3.43 12.52
CA PHE A 20 -7.65 4.20 11.67
C PHE A 20 -9.02 3.55 11.47
N ARG A 21 -9.14 2.26 11.81
CA ARG A 21 -10.37 1.45 11.70
C ARG A 21 -11.01 1.57 10.31
N LYS A 22 -10.18 1.43 9.28
CA LYS A 22 -10.58 1.43 7.87
C LYS A 22 -10.64 0.02 7.33
N ARG A 23 -11.21 -0.11 6.14
CA ARG A 23 -11.39 -1.39 5.44
C ARG A 23 -10.32 -1.64 4.38
N GLY A 24 -9.48 -0.65 4.10
CA GLY A 24 -8.53 -0.72 3.00
C GLY A 24 -7.73 0.56 2.80
N ILE A 25 -6.88 0.53 1.77
CA ILE A 25 -5.94 1.59 1.40
C ILE A 25 -6.25 2.07 -0.02
N VAL A 26 -6.16 3.40 -0.22
CA VAL A 26 -6.08 4.00 -1.56
C VAL A 26 -4.66 4.53 -1.73
N ILE A 27 -3.99 4.17 -2.82
CA ILE A 27 -2.58 4.54 -3.06
C ILE A 27 -2.40 5.05 -4.50
N GLY A 28 -1.70 6.18 -4.64
CA GLY A 28 -1.31 6.73 -5.93
C GLY A 28 -0.10 5.99 -6.51
N ILE A 29 -0.10 5.76 -7.82
CA ILE A 29 0.97 5.05 -8.52
C ILE A 29 1.60 5.94 -9.59
N SER A 30 2.93 6.04 -9.57
CA SER A 30 3.73 6.80 -10.55
C SER A 30 4.35 5.91 -11.63
N GLY A 31 4.34 4.60 -11.43
CA GLY A 31 5.10 3.64 -12.24
C GLY A 31 6.55 3.44 -11.78
N GLY A 32 7.00 4.20 -10.76
CA GLY A 32 8.32 4.04 -10.15
C GLY A 32 8.39 2.89 -9.13
N ILE A 33 9.62 2.43 -8.86
CA ILE A 33 9.89 1.31 -7.96
C ILE A 33 9.36 1.52 -6.54
N ASP A 34 9.42 2.75 -6.02
CA ASP A 34 8.95 3.07 -4.67
C ASP A 34 7.45 2.78 -4.52
N SER A 35 6.66 3.26 -5.49
CA SER A 35 5.21 3.00 -5.51
C SER A 35 4.90 1.52 -5.69
N ALA A 36 5.66 0.80 -6.52
CA ALA A 36 5.49 -0.63 -6.73
C ALA A 36 5.76 -1.45 -5.45
N VAL A 37 6.83 -1.12 -4.72
CA VAL A 37 7.17 -1.75 -3.44
C VAL A 37 6.09 -1.46 -2.39
N ALA A 38 5.65 -0.20 -2.28
CA ALA A 38 4.61 0.19 -1.35
C ALA A 38 3.29 -0.58 -1.60
N ILE A 39 2.84 -0.67 -2.86
CA ILE A 39 1.65 -1.46 -3.23
C ILE A 39 1.81 -2.92 -2.84
N LYS A 40 2.96 -3.53 -3.12
CA LYS A 40 3.20 -4.94 -2.80
C LYS A 40 3.09 -5.19 -1.30
N LEU A 41 3.70 -4.33 -0.48
CA LEU A 41 3.60 -4.40 0.97
C LEU A 41 2.16 -4.22 1.46
N CYS A 42 1.41 -3.26 0.91
CA CYS A 42 0.00 -3.07 1.24
C CYS A 42 -0.84 -4.30 0.91
N CYS A 43 -0.70 -4.85 -0.30
CA CYS A 43 -1.44 -6.03 -0.73
C CYS A 43 -1.13 -7.27 0.13
N ASP A 44 0.13 -7.43 0.54
CA ASP A 44 0.52 -8.54 1.40
C ASP A 44 0.03 -8.37 2.85
N ALA A 45 -0.03 -7.12 3.33
CA ALA A 45 -0.44 -6.82 4.70
C ALA A 45 -1.95 -6.96 4.92
N ILE A 46 -2.78 -6.55 3.95
CA ILE A 46 -4.24 -6.42 4.15
C ILE A 46 -5.07 -7.12 3.06
N GLY A 47 -4.45 -7.83 2.12
CA GLY A 47 -5.12 -8.44 0.97
C GLY A 47 -5.32 -7.45 -0.18
N LYS A 48 -5.08 -7.90 -1.42
CA LYS A 48 -5.16 -7.06 -2.63
C LYS A 48 -6.55 -6.50 -2.90
N GLU A 49 -7.59 -7.20 -2.46
CA GLU A 49 -8.99 -6.79 -2.56
C GLU A 49 -9.32 -5.54 -1.73
N ASN A 50 -8.48 -5.23 -0.73
CA ASN A 50 -8.60 -4.06 0.14
C ASN A 50 -7.66 -2.92 -0.29
N VAL A 51 -7.01 -3.01 -1.45
CA VAL A 51 -6.10 -1.98 -1.97
C VAL A 51 -6.60 -1.46 -3.31
N LEU A 52 -6.90 -0.16 -3.36
CA LEU A 52 -7.21 0.55 -4.60
C LEU A 52 -5.98 1.36 -5.05
N ALA A 53 -5.34 0.90 -6.12
CA ALA A 53 -4.25 1.62 -6.77
C ALA A 53 -4.79 2.58 -7.85
N ILE A 54 -4.39 3.85 -7.79
CA ILE A 54 -4.82 4.89 -8.73
C ILE A 54 -3.61 5.43 -9.48
N ILE A 55 -3.62 5.32 -10.80
CA ILE A 55 -2.67 6.04 -11.65
C ILE A 55 -3.18 7.46 -11.85
N LEU A 56 -2.32 8.45 -11.61
CA LEU A 56 -2.61 9.87 -11.81
C LEU A 56 -1.77 10.38 -12.97
N PRO A 57 -2.19 10.14 -14.23
CA PRO A 57 -1.46 10.61 -15.40
C PRO A 57 -1.55 12.13 -15.49
N GLU A 58 -0.42 12.79 -15.68
CA GLU A 58 -0.42 14.19 -16.13
C GLU A 58 -0.72 14.24 -17.63
N LYS A 59 -1.54 15.21 -18.05
CA LYS A 59 -1.61 15.61 -19.46
C LYS A 59 -0.50 16.61 -19.71
N GLU A 60 0.24 16.43 -20.81
CA GLU A 60 1.13 17.46 -21.33
C GLU A 60 0.37 18.81 -21.37
N SER A 61 0.95 19.80 -20.69
CA SER A 61 0.42 21.17 -20.61
C SER A 61 0.85 22.00 -21.81
#